data_AF-A0A7X7N8E9-F1
#
_entry.id   AF-A0A7X7N8E9-F1
#
_cell.length_a   1.000
_cell.length_b   1.000
_cell.length_c   1.000
_cell.angle_alpha   90.00
_cell.angle_beta   90.00
_cell.angle_gamma   90.00
#
_symmetry.space_group_name_H-M   'P 1'
#
loop_
_entity.id
_entity.type
_entity.pdbx_description
1 polymer ?
#
loop_
_entity_poly.entity_id
_entity_poly.type
_entity_poly.pdbx_seq_one_letter_code
_entity_poly.pdbx_strand_id
1 'polypeptide(L)'
;MREEQTDDAINCLTKLLESNPEDPYATAALRKQEIRQLVEAANGLLRKGHFNELDEHLSNVEAAGDTSPELLDFRNAPPALEALARFCRRMPWETSKDLEINLETLAPHLPVLNQSETFKDFISFQKQQLEALRRSEWQQANLDILTKLDQAIVTQAKQDVEKILGELKAKFPQNPFFRYGSFSTKAEADRLYKDSEGLFAGRMAYELASSYRWNGMPNELKGVIAGQLAGGEGPVSLSGLWRVAEQRKNNADYLKLLARLEGKAPNPDVVKTGIVLAKATNPKAFAPVANGNALEVTNVLHQIRLVSTIGSKTNKTNAKEKK
;
A
#
# COMPACT_ATOMS: atom_id res chain seq x y z
N MET A 1 -28.29 -45.76 -13.49
CA MET A 1 -27.22 -46.66 -14.00
C MET A 1 -26.13 -47.02 -12.99
N ARG A 2 -25.34 -46.09 -12.40
CA ARG A 2 -24.41 -46.49 -11.31
C ARG A 2 -25.13 -46.80 -9.99
N GLU A 3 -26.06 -45.93 -9.56
CA GLU A 3 -26.85 -46.12 -8.32
C GLU A 3 -27.64 -47.44 -8.31
N GLU A 4 -28.38 -47.75 -9.38
CA GLU A 4 -29.11 -49.02 -9.54
C GLU A 4 -28.21 -50.26 -9.43
N GLN A 5 -26.98 -50.22 -9.95
CA GLN A 5 -26.04 -51.34 -9.86
C GLN A 5 -25.47 -51.51 -8.45
N THR A 6 -25.38 -50.43 -7.65
CA THR A 6 -24.99 -50.46 -6.24
C THR A 6 -26.09 -51.07 -5.36
N ASP A 7 -27.35 -50.73 -5.62
CA ASP A 7 -28.51 -51.22 -4.85
C ASP A 7 -28.77 -52.71 -5.11
N ASP A 8 -28.62 -53.15 -6.37
CA ASP A 8 -28.70 -54.57 -6.73
C ASP A 8 -27.57 -55.39 -6.07
N ALA A 9 -26.36 -54.83 -5.99
CA ALA A 9 -25.23 -55.48 -5.34
C ALA A 9 -25.42 -55.62 -3.81
N ILE A 10 -25.98 -54.60 -3.15
CA ILE A 10 -26.34 -54.66 -1.73
C ILE A 10 -27.39 -55.74 -1.50
N ASN A 11 -28.49 -55.72 -2.28
CA ASN A 11 -29.54 -56.72 -2.17
C ASN A 11 -29.03 -58.16 -2.39
N CYS A 12 -28.09 -58.37 -3.31
CA CYS A 12 -27.47 -59.67 -3.52
C CYS A 12 -26.60 -60.10 -2.33
N LEU A 13 -25.82 -59.18 -1.75
CA LEU A 13 -24.98 -59.46 -0.57
C LEU A 13 -25.82 -59.73 0.68
N THR A 14 -26.91 -58.98 0.88
CA THR A 14 -27.86 -59.19 1.99
C THR A 14 -28.52 -60.57 1.91
N LYS A 15 -29.01 -60.97 0.72
CA LYS A 15 -29.59 -62.31 0.51
C LYS A 15 -28.58 -63.44 0.72
N LEU A 16 -27.31 -63.18 0.39
CA LEU A 16 -26.23 -64.14 0.61
C LEU A 16 -25.92 -64.32 2.10
N LEU A 17 -25.96 -63.24 2.89
CA LEU A 17 -25.83 -63.27 4.35
C LEU A 17 -27.06 -63.87 5.06
N GLU A 18 -28.27 -63.68 4.53
CA GLU A 18 -29.48 -64.38 5.01
C GLU A 18 -29.36 -65.91 4.85
N SER A 19 -28.65 -66.35 3.80
CA SER A 19 -28.45 -67.77 3.49
C SER A 19 -27.19 -68.34 4.16
N ASN A 20 -26.18 -67.52 4.43
CA ASN A 20 -24.93 -67.88 5.09
C ASN A 20 -24.46 -66.73 6.02
N PRO A 21 -24.96 -66.71 7.27
CA PRO A 21 -24.73 -65.59 8.20
C PRO A 21 -23.28 -65.38 8.60
N GLU A 22 -22.46 -66.44 8.54
CA GLU A 22 -21.04 -66.39 8.94
C GLU A 22 -20.08 -66.20 7.77
N ASP A 23 -20.54 -65.88 6.55
CA ASP A 23 -19.63 -65.63 5.43
C ASP A 23 -18.82 -64.33 5.68
N PRO A 24 -17.51 -64.42 5.97
CA PRO A 24 -16.71 -63.27 6.30
C PRO A 24 -16.47 -62.37 5.06
N TYR A 25 -16.52 -62.94 3.85
CA TYR A 25 -16.33 -62.19 2.61
C TYR A 25 -17.59 -61.39 2.26
N ALA A 26 -18.77 -61.99 2.43
CA ALA A 26 -20.03 -61.30 2.21
C ALA A 26 -20.21 -60.13 3.20
N THR A 27 -19.86 -60.36 4.48
CA THR A 27 -19.87 -59.33 5.53
C THR A 27 -18.90 -58.19 5.20
N ALA A 28 -17.66 -58.50 4.80
CA ALA A 28 -16.68 -57.49 4.45
C ALA A 28 -17.04 -56.71 3.17
N ALA A 29 -17.63 -57.39 2.18
CA ALA A 29 -18.09 -56.76 0.94
C ALA A 29 -19.28 -55.81 1.17
N LEU A 30 -20.24 -56.21 2.01
CA LEU A 30 -21.37 -55.37 2.38
C LEU A 30 -20.89 -54.10 3.10
N ARG A 31 -20.02 -54.27 4.10
CA ARG A 31 -19.43 -53.14 4.85
C ARG A 31 -18.67 -52.16 3.96
N LYS A 32 -17.91 -52.67 2.98
CA LYS A 32 -17.20 -51.82 2.01
C LYS A 32 -18.16 -51.01 1.14
N GLN A 33 -19.31 -51.59 0.79
CA GLN A 33 -20.32 -50.91 -0.01
C GLN A 33 -21.08 -49.85 0.81
N GLU A 34 -21.37 -50.12 2.08
CA GLU A 34 -21.94 -49.15 3.02
C GLU A 34 -21.00 -47.94 3.20
N ILE A 35 -19.69 -48.18 3.43
CA ILE A 35 -18.69 -47.10 3.50
C ILE A 35 -18.68 -46.27 2.21
N ARG A 36 -18.79 -46.92 1.05
CA ARG A 36 -18.84 -46.21 -0.24
C ARG A 36 -20.06 -45.30 -0.36
N GLN A 37 -21.23 -45.76 0.06
CA GLN A 37 -22.45 -44.92 0.06
C GLN A 37 -22.32 -43.72 1.00
N LEU A 38 -21.73 -43.92 2.19
CA LEU A 38 -21.46 -42.84 3.14
C LEU A 38 -20.49 -41.80 2.55
N VAL A 39 -19.43 -42.25 1.89
CA VAL A 39 -18.47 -41.37 1.18
C VAL A 39 -19.14 -40.64 0.00
N GLU A 40 -20.02 -41.28 -0.76
CA GLU A 40 -20.76 -40.65 -1.85
C GLU A 40 -21.74 -39.58 -1.33
N ALA A 41 -22.43 -39.85 -0.21
CA ALA A 41 -23.31 -38.89 0.46
C ALA A 41 -22.51 -37.68 1.00
N ALA A 42 -21.39 -37.92 1.68
CA ALA A 42 -20.48 -36.87 2.15
C ALA A 42 -19.97 -35.98 0.99
N ASN A 43 -19.56 -36.59 -0.12
CA ASN A 43 -19.16 -35.86 -1.33
C ASN A 43 -20.32 -35.05 -1.94
N GLY A 44 -21.55 -35.56 -1.88
CA GLY A 44 -22.75 -34.85 -2.31
C GLY A 44 -23.00 -33.58 -1.51
N LEU A 45 -22.88 -33.66 -0.17
CA LEU A 45 -23.03 -32.52 0.74
C LEU A 45 -21.91 -31.49 0.56
N LEU A 46 -20.66 -31.94 0.38
CA LEU A 46 -19.52 -31.08 0.03
C LEU A 46 -19.76 -30.28 -1.25
N ARG A 47 -20.21 -30.93 -2.32
CA ARG A 47 -20.47 -30.28 -3.61
C ARG A 47 -21.58 -29.23 -3.53
N LYS A 48 -22.56 -29.43 -2.66
CA LYS A 48 -23.66 -28.49 -2.42
C LYS A 48 -23.25 -27.35 -1.47
N GLY A 49 -22.08 -27.44 -0.81
CA GLY A 49 -21.63 -26.46 0.18
C GLY A 49 -22.39 -26.54 1.51
N HIS A 50 -23.05 -27.67 1.78
CA HIS A 50 -23.85 -27.89 2.99
C HIS A 50 -22.95 -28.39 4.14
N PHE A 51 -22.05 -27.53 4.62
CA PHE A 51 -21.02 -27.93 5.59
C PHE A 51 -21.58 -28.37 6.94
N ASN A 52 -22.69 -27.76 7.39
CA ASN A 52 -23.34 -28.15 8.65
C ASN A 52 -23.99 -29.53 8.55
N GLU A 53 -24.66 -29.82 7.43
CA GLU A 53 -25.28 -31.14 7.18
C GLU A 53 -24.21 -32.23 7.02
N LEU A 54 -23.05 -31.89 6.44
CA LEU A 54 -21.90 -32.78 6.35
C LEU A 54 -21.33 -33.11 7.74
N ASP A 55 -21.19 -32.11 8.60
CA ASP A 55 -20.67 -32.28 9.96
C ASP A 55 -21.61 -33.15 10.82
N GLU A 56 -22.92 -32.94 10.68
CA GLU A 56 -23.95 -33.76 11.32
C GLU A 56 -23.95 -35.20 10.76
N HIS A 57 -23.83 -35.36 9.44
CA HIS A 57 -23.74 -36.67 8.80
C HIS A 57 -22.53 -37.46 9.30
N LEU A 58 -21.34 -36.85 9.35
CA LEU A 58 -20.12 -37.48 9.84
C LEU A 58 -20.22 -37.83 11.33
N SER A 59 -20.78 -36.94 12.15
CA SER A 59 -21.00 -37.18 13.58
C SER A 59 -21.93 -38.38 13.84
N ASN A 60 -23.00 -38.51 13.04
CA ASN A 60 -23.94 -39.63 13.15
C ASN A 60 -23.29 -40.97 12.75
N VAL A 61 -22.42 -40.95 11.74
CA VAL A 61 -21.67 -42.13 11.28
C VAL A 61 -20.61 -42.55 12.30
N GLU A 62 -19.90 -41.59 12.91
CA GLU A 62 -18.97 -41.86 14.01
C GLU A 62 -19.69 -42.44 15.23
N ALA A 63 -20.88 -41.92 15.59
CA ALA A 63 -21.69 -42.43 16.69
C ALA A 63 -22.22 -43.85 16.44
N ALA A 64 -22.44 -44.23 15.18
CA ALA A 64 -22.81 -45.59 14.79
C ALA A 64 -21.63 -46.59 14.85
N GLY A 65 -20.40 -46.11 15.11
CA GLY A 65 -19.21 -46.94 15.25
C GLY A 65 -18.41 -47.16 13.97
N ASP A 66 -18.78 -46.51 12.86
CA ASP A 66 -18.09 -46.64 11.58
C ASP A 66 -17.00 -45.58 11.41
N THR A 67 -15.82 -45.90 11.92
CA THR A 67 -14.59 -45.08 11.80
C THR A 67 -13.69 -45.57 10.68
N SER A 68 -14.24 -45.71 9.46
CA SER A 68 -13.41 -46.04 8.31
C SER A 68 -12.37 -44.94 8.05
N PRO A 69 -11.11 -45.29 7.68
CA PRO A 69 -10.08 -44.31 7.35
C PRO A 69 -10.54 -43.27 6.32
N GLU A 70 -11.33 -43.70 5.33
CA GLU A 70 -11.85 -42.86 4.25
C GLU A 70 -12.80 -41.78 4.77
N LEU A 71 -13.61 -42.07 5.80
CA LEU A 71 -14.52 -41.10 6.42
C LEU A 71 -13.80 -40.16 7.40
N LEU A 72 -12.74 -40.63 8.04
CA LEU A 72 -11.89 -39.81 8.91
C LEU A 72 -11.17 -38.70 8.13
N ASP A 73 -10.83 -38.94 6.85
CA ASP A 73 -10.27 -37.92 5.97
C ASP A 73 -11.24 -36.74 5.72
N PHE A 74 -12.55 -37.01 5.72
CA PHE A 74 -13.57 -35.98 5.54
C PHE A 74 -13.83 -35.14 6.78
N ARG A 75 -13.49 -35.61 7.98
CA ARG A 75 -13.78 -34.94 9.26
C ARG A 75 -13.24 -33.51 9.32
N ASN A 76 -12.07 -33.27 8.74
CA ASN A 76 -11.42 -31.96 8.78
C ASN A 76 -11.80 -31.06 7.59
N ALA A 77 -12.52 -31.58 6.60
CA ALA A 77 -12.92 -30.84 5.40
C ALA A 77 -14.00 -29.77 5.63
N PRO A 78 -15.14 -30.05 6.31
CA PRO A 78 -16.15 -29.02 6.58
C PRO A 78 -15.61 -27.78 7.31
N PRO A 79 -14.90 -27.88 8.45
CA PRO A 79 -14.39 -26.69 9.14
C PRO A 79 -13.35 -25.94 8.31
N ALA A 80 -12.55 -26.65 7.51
CA ALA A 80 -11.58 -26.03 6.60
C ALA A 80 -12.25 -25.22 5.47
N LEU A 81 -13.30 -25.78 4.86
CA LEU A 81 -14.06 -25.11 3.80
C LEU A 81 -14.90 -23.95 4.33
N GLU A 82 -15.43 -24.06 5.55
CA GLU A 82 -16.11 -22.94 6.20
C GLU A 82 -15.14 -21.79 6.49
N ALA A 83 -13.94 -22.09 7.03
CA ALA A 83 -12.89 -21.09 7.23
C ALA A 83 -12.50 -20.41 5.92
N LEU A 84 -12.36 -21.18 4.83
CA LEU A 84 -12.10 -20.64 3.50
C LEU A 84 -13.24 -19.76 2.97
N ALA A 85 -14.50 -20.17 3.18
CA ALA A 85 -15.66 -19.37 2.78
C ALA A 85 -15.71 -18.03 3.53
N ARG A 86 -15.41 -18.04 4.84
CA ARG A 86 -15.30 -16.81 5.66
C ARG A 86 -14.16 -15.93 5.16
N PHE A 87 -13.01 -16.52 4.84
CA PHE A 87 -11.87 -15.81 4.25
C PHE A 87 -12.26 -15.11 2.94
N CYS A 88 -12.92 -15.83 2.03
CA CYS A 88 -13.30 -15.28 0.73
C CYS A 88 -14.36 -14.17 0.81
N ARG A 89 -15.28 -14.21 1.78
CA ARG A 89 -16.31 -13.17 1.98
C ARG A 89 -15.75 -11.81 2.38
N ARG A 90 -14.52 -11.78 2.92
CA ARG A 90 -13.90 -10.56 3.43
C ARG A 90 -13.07 -9.81 2.38
N MET A 91 -12.89 -10.39 1.18
CA MET A 91 -12.22 -9.73 0.07
C MET A 91 -13.08 -8.59 -0.51
N PRO A 92 -12.50 -7.48 -0.99
CA PRO A 92 -11.06 -7.20 -1.11
C PRO A 92 -10.40 -6.72 0.20
N TRP A 93 -9.08 -6.87 0.29
CA TRP A 93 -8.29 -6.50 1.47
C TRP A 93 -7.89 -5.02 1.46
N GLU A 94 -8.10 -4.32 2.57
CA GLU A 94 -7.71 -2.91 2.71
C GLU A 94 -6.28 -2.74 3.22
N THR A 95 -5.84 -3.61 4.15
CA THR A 95 -4.51 -3.52 4.77
C THR A 95 -3.77 -4.85 4.75
N SER A 96 -2.44 -4.78 4.80
CA SER A 96 -1.59 -5.97 4.91
C SER A 96 -1.85 -6.74 6.21
N LYS A 97 -2.13 -6.02 7.31
CA LYS A 97 -2.41 -6.61 8.61
C LYS A 97 -3.70 -7.42 8.62
N ASP A 98 -4.75 -6.92 7.96
CA ASP A 98 -6.02 -7.66 7.87
C ASP A 98 -5.83 -8.96 7.11
N LEU A 99 -5.15 -8.92 5.96
CA LEU A 99 -4.86 -10.12 5.19
C LEU A 99 -3.98 -11.11 5.97
N GLU A 100 -2.96 -10.64 6.70
CA GLU A 100 -2.12 -11.49 7.55
C GLU A 100 -2.93 -12.22 8.63
N ILE A 101 -3.78 -11.51 9.38
CA ILE A 101 -4.64 -12.12 10.42
C ILE A 101 -5.58 -13.17 9.82
N ASN A 102 -6.13 -12.90 8.64
CA ASN A 102 -7.03 -13.85 7.98
C ASN A 102 -6.27 -15.08 7.44
N LEU A 103 -5.03 -14.91 6.97
CA LEU A 103 -4.16 -16.03 6.60
C LEU A 103 -3.74 -16.87 7.81
N GLU A 104 -3.46 -16.23 8.95
CA GLU A 104 -3.18 -16.91 10.22
C GLU A 104 -4.40 -17.72 10.71
N THR A 105 -5.60 -17.17 10.54
CA THR A 105 -6.85 -17.88 10.87
C THR A 105 -7.05 -19.11 9.97
N LEU A 106 -6.58 -19.07 8.73
CA LEU A 106 -6.65 -20.19 7.79
C LEU A 106 -5.53 -21.23 8.03
N ALA A 107 -4.46 -20.86 8.74
CA ALA A 107 -3.27 -21.69 8.94
C ALA A 107 -3.55 -23.10 9.50
N PRO A 108 -4.43 -23.29 10.52
CA PRO A 108 -4.75 -24.62 11.06
C PRO A 108 -5.39 -25.55 10.03
N HIS A 109 -6.04 -25.00 9.00
CA HIS A 109 -6.78 -25.74 7.98
C HIS A 109 -5.98 -26.01 6.71
N LEU A 110 -4.76 -25.46 6.61
CA LEU A 110 -3.89 -25.63 5.44
C LEU A 110 -3.58 -27.09 5.07
N PRO A 111 -3.36 -28.04 6.00
CA PRO A 111 -3.07 -29.43 5.63
C PRO A 111 -4.17 -30.07 4.78
N VAL A 112 -5.43 -29.73 5.05
CA VAL A 112 -6.59 -30.24 4.32
C VAL A 112 -6.77 -29.48 3.01
N LEU A 113 -6.69 -28.15 3.05
CA LEU A 113 -6.93 -27.31 1.87
C LEU A 113 -5.83 -27.47 0.81
N ASN A 114 -4.57 -27.71 1.22
CA ASN A 114 -3.44 -27.94 0.31
C ASN A 114 -3.51 -29.26 -0.46
N GLN A 115 -4.51 -30.11 -0.21
CA GLN A 115 -4.77 -31.26 -1.08
C GLN A 115 -5.27 -30.83 -2.47
N SER A 116 -5.85 -29.62 -2.58
CA SER A 116 -6.30 -29.05 -3.85
C SER A 116 -5.22 -28.18 -4.50
N GLU A 117 -4.87 -28.47 -5.75
CA GLU A 117 -3.90 -27.66 -6.51
C GLU A 117 -4.40 -26.23 -6.74
N THR A 118 -5.70 -26.07 -7.03
CA THR A 118 -6.34 -24.75 -7.16
C THR A 118 -6.21 -23.92 -5.90
N PHE A 119 -6.26 -24.56 -4.73
CA PHE A 119 -6.06 -23.86 -3.46
C PHE A 119 -4.60 -23.43 -3.25
N LYS A 120 -3.63 -24.24 -3.68
CA LYS A 120 -2.20 -23.86 -3.64
C LYS A 120 -1.91 -22.63 -4.50
N ASP A 121 -2.52 -22.55 -5.68
CA ASP A 121 -2.42 -21.37 -6.54
C ASP A 121 -3.07 -20.15 -5.87
N PHE A 122 -4.27 -20.34 -5.31
CA PHE A 122 -4.97 -19.30 -4.58
C PHE A 122 -4.14 -18.76 -3.40
N ILE A 123 -3.60 -19.62 -2.54
CA ILE A 123 -2.83 -19.17 -1.36
C ILE A 123 -1.52 -18.50 -1.76
N SER A 124 -0.88 -18.96 -2.84
CA SER A 124 0.30 -18.31 -3.42
C SER A 124 -0.03 -16.89 -3.89
N PHE A 125 -1.14 -16.73 -4.60
CA PHE A 125 -1.64 -15.42 -5.02
C PHE A 125 -1.97 -14.50 -3.83
N GLN A 126 -2.60 -15.01 -2.77
CA GLN A 126 -2.87 -14.21 -1.57
C GLN A 126 -1.58 -13.76 -0.87
N LYS A 127 -0.54 -14.60 -0.82
CA LYS A 127 0.77 -14.21 -0.27
C LYS A 127 1.43 -13.12 -1.11
N GLN A 128 1.33 -13.19 -2.44
CA GLN A 128 1.82 -12.13 -3.32
C GLN A 128 1.07 -10.81 -3.10
N GLN A 129 -0.25 -10.87 -2.91
CA GLN A 129 -1.05 -9.68 -2.55
C GLN A 129 -0.64 -9.10 -1.20
N LEU A 130 -0.36 -9.93 -0.19
CA LEU A 130 0.13 -9.48 1.11
C LEU A 130 1.44 -8.69 0.97
N GLU A 131 2.38 -9.21 0.20
CA GLU A 131 3.64 -8.49 -0.07
C GLU A 131 3.41 -7.18 -0.81
N ALA A 132 2.50 -7.16 -1.80
CA ALA A 132 2.18 -5.94 -2.53
C ALA A 132 1.57 -4.87 -1.61
N LEU A 133 0.64 -5.25 -0.73
CA LEU A 133 0.06 -4.34 0.28
C LEU A 133 1.13 -3.81 1.22
N ARG A 134 1.99 -4.68 1.77
CA ARG A 134 3.11 -4.27 2.64
C ARG A 134 4.04 -3.27 1.94
N ARG A 135 4.39 -3.54 0.68
CA ARG A 135 5.22 -2.62 -0.11
C ARG A 135 4.53 -1.28 -0.30
N SER A 136 3.24 -1.27 -0.64
CA SER A 136 2.45 -0.04 -0.82
C SER A 136 2.35 0.77 0.47
N GLU A 137 2.04 0.13 1.60
CA GLU A 137 1.96 0.77 2.91
C GLU A 137 3.31 1.35 3.34
N TRP A 138 4.39 0.57 3.16
CA TRP A 138 5.76 1.02 3.42
C TRP A 138 6.12 2.24 2.57
N GLN A 139 5.76 2.21 1.28
CA GLN A 139 5.97 3.30 0.33
C GLN A 139 5.21 4.57 0.75
N GLN A 140 3.94 4.44 1.12
CA GLN A 140 3.13 5.57 1.58
C GLN A 140 3.68 6.18 2.87
N ALA A 141 3.99 5.35 3.86
CA ALA A 141 4.56 5.80 5.13
C ALA A 141 5.90 6.52 4.94
N ASN A 142 6.73 6.03 4.01
CA ASN A 142 7.99 6.69 3.65
C ASN A 142 7.74 8.07 3.02
N LEU A 143 6.83 8.15 2.06
CA LEU A 143 6.47 9.40 1.37
C LEU A 143 5.88 10.44 2.34
N ASP A 144 5.08 10.00 3.30
CA ASP A 144 4.50 10.87 4.33
C ASP A 144 5.59 11.50 5.22
N ILE A 145 6.60 10.72 5.63
CA ILE A 145 7.72 11.25 6.42
C ILE A 145 8.56 12.22 5.58
N LEU A 146 8.87 11.88 4.32
CA LEU A 146 9.60 12.78 3.42
C LEU A 146 8.83 14.08 3.18
N THR A 147 7.51 14.03 3.08
CA THR A 147 6.65 15.23 2.94
C THR A 147 6.68 16.10 4.20
N LYS A 148 6.66 15.50 5.39
CA LYS A 148 6.85 16.23 6.65
C LYS A 148 8.23 16.88 6.73
N LEU A 149 9.27 16.15 6.30
CA LEU A 149 10.63 16.66 6.25
C LEU A 149 10.75 17.84 5.28
N ASP A 150 10.11 17.76 4.11
CA ASP A 150 10.06 18.83 3.11
C ASP A 150 9.52 20.13 3.71
N GLN A 151 8.38 20.04 4.41
CA GLN A 151 7.78 21.17 5.10
C GLN A 151 8.70 21.73 6.19
N ALA A 152 9.31 20.87 7.00
CA ALA A 152 10.20 21.27 8.08
C ALA A 152 11.49 21.96 7.58
N ILE A 153 12.04 21.50 6.45
CA ILE A 153 13.21 22.13 5.80
C ILE A 153 12.86 23.53 5.31
N VAL A 154 11.68 23.72 4.69
CA VAL A 154 11.23 25.03 4.20
C VAL A 154 10.99 26.01 5.34
N THR A 155 10.39 25.56 6.45
CA THR A 155 10.12 26.42 7.62
C THR A 155 11.35 26.66 8.50
N GLN A 156 12.47 26.00 8.21
CA GLN A 156 13.73 26.09 8.97
C GLN A 156 13.58 25.77 10.48
N ALA A 157 12.56 24.98 10.84
CA ALA A 157 12.35 24.53 12.21
C ALA A 157 13.36 23.43 12.57
N LYS A 158 14.58 23.83 12.95
CA LYS A 158 15.73 22.92 13.16
C LYS A 158 15.42 21.74 14.10
N GLN A 159 14.65 21.97 15.17
CA GLN A 159 14.26 20.92 16.11
C GLN A 159 13.30 19.90 15.48
N ASP A 160 12.39 20.34 14.62
CA ASP A 160 11.45 19.46 13.92
C ASP A 160 12.15 18.65 12.84
N VAL A 161 13.11 19.26 12.12
CA VAL A 161 13.92 18.57 11.11
C VAL A 161 14.69 17.40 11.72
N GLU A 162 15.42 17.62 12.82
CA GLU A 162 16.19 16.56 13.50
C GLU A 162 15.28 15.44 14.05
N LYS A 163 14.12 15.80 14.60
CA LYS A 163 13.13 14.83 15.08
C LYS A 163 12.60 13.96 13.93
N ILE A 164 12.22 14.56 12.82
CA ILE A 164 11.70 13.84 11.64
C ILE A 164 12.80 12.98 11.01
N LEU A 165 14.05 13.47 10.95
CA LEU A 165 15.19 12.67 10.50
C LEU A 165 15.45 11.46 11.40
N GLY A 166 15.31 11.62 12.72
CA GLY A 166 15.35 10.52 13.68
C GLY A 166 14.27 9.47 13.41
N GLU A 167 13.03 9.91 13.16
CA GLU A 167 11.92 9.02 12.78
C GLU A 167 12.19 8.29 11.46
N LEU A 168 12.67 9.02 10.45
CA LEU A 168 13.03 8.45 9.14
C LEU A 168 14.14 7.40 9.30
N LYS A 169 15.16 7.66 10.12
CA LYS A 169 16.28 6.73 10.34
C LYS A 169 15.84 5.48 11.11
N ALA A 170 14.96 5.64 12.09
CA ALA A 170 14.46 4.52 12.89
C ALA A 170 13.55 3.59 12.06
N LYS A 171 12.66 4.15 11.23
CA LYS A 171 11.71 3.38 10.42
C LYS A 171 12.28 2.91 9.07
N PHE A 172 13.16 3.71 8.47
CA PHE A 172 13.67 3.52 7.11
C PHE A 172 15.19 3.77 7.05
N PRO A 173 16.02 2.95 7.71
CA PRO A 173 17.47 3.17 7.79
C PRO A 173 18.16 3.13 6.42
N GLN A 174 17.58 2.40 5.45
CA GLN A 174 18.07 2.29 4.07
C GLN A 174 17.48 3.36 3.14
N ASN A 175 16.82 4.40 3.68
CA ASN A 175 16.23 5.44 2.85
C ASN A 175 17.31 6.16 2.01
N PRO A 176 17.07 6.38 0.70
CA PRO A 176 18.04 7.05 -0.18
C PRO A 176 18.49 8.43 0.31
N PHE A 177 17.66 9.13 1.10
CA PHE A 177 17.98 10.44 1.69
C PHE A 177 19.34 10.43 2.41
N PHE A 178 19.63 9.38 3.19
CA PHE A 178 20.88 9.28 3.95
C PHE A 178 22.10 9.05 3.07
N ARG A 179 21.91 8.45 1.88
CA ARG A 179 22.96 8.27 0.87
C ARG A 179 23.22 9.55 0.08
N TYR A 180 22.19 10.36 -0.15
CA TYR A 180 22.30 11.62 -0.90
C TYR A 180 22.84 12.79 -0.05
N GLY A 181 23.00 12.59 1.25
CA GLY A 181 23.56 13.61 2.15
C GLY A 181 25.08 13.80 2.08
N SER A 182 25.84 13.06 1.27
CA SER A 182 27.32 12.98 1.43
C SER A 182 28.17 13.38 0.22
N PHE A 183 27.59 13.85 -0.88
CA PHE A 183 28.39 14.27 -2.03
C PHE A 183 29.07 15.64 -1.83
N SER A 184 30.23 15.80 -2.47
CA SER A 184 31.06 17.02 -2.42
C SER A 184 31.50 17.50 -3.81
N THR A 185 31.35 16.68 -4.85
CA THR A 185 31.74 17.03 -6.22
C THR A 185 30.55 17.05 -7.18
N LYS A 186 30.71 17.75 -8.32
CA LYS A 186 29.72 17.76 -9.41
C LYS A 186 29.45 16.36 -9.96
N ALA A 187 30.49 15.57 -10.19
CA ALA A 187 30.36 14.22 -10.74
C ALA A 187 29.57 13.28 -9.80
N GLU A 188 29.77 13.40 -8.49
CA GLU A 188 28.99 12.66 -7.50
C GLU A 188 27.52 13.12 -7.48
N ALA A 189 27.26 14.43 -7.54
CA ALA A 189 25.91 14.96 -7.60
C ALA A 189 25.15 14.46 -8.85
N ASP A 190 25.79 14.47 -10.02
CA ASP A 190 25.24 13.94 -11.28
C ASP A 190 24.96 12.43 -11.19
N ARG A 191 25.88 11.65 -10.60
CA ARG A 191 25.68 10.21 -10.40
C ARG A 191 24.49 9.95 -9.47
N LEU A 192 24.44 10.62 -8.33
CA LEU A 192 23.38 10.41 -7.33
C LEU A 192 22.01 10.88 -7.83
N TYR A 193 21.96 11.95 -8.63
CA TYR A 193 20.74 12.38 -9.29
C TYR A 193 20.23 11.31 -10.27
N LYS A 194 21.09 10.75 -11.13
CA LYS A 194 20.71 9.64 -12.03
C LYS A 194 20.27 8.39 -11.27
N ASP A 195 21.00 8.02 -10.21
CA ASP A 195 20.62 6.91 -9.33
C ASP A 195 19.23 7.13 -8.69
N SER A 196 18.81 8.39 -8.50
CA SER A 196 17.54 8.75 -7.86
C SER A 196 16.31 8.58 -8.77
N GLU A 197 16.49 8.59 -10.09
CA GLU A 197 15.40 8.47 -11.09
C GLU A 197 14.82 7.04 -11.12
N GLY A 198 15.60 6.03 -10.71
CA GLY A 198 15.17 4.63 -10.70
C GLY A 198 14.59 4.12 -9.38
N LEU A 199 14.52 4.96 -8.33
CA LEU A 199 14.13 4.54 -6.99
C LEU A 199 12.81 5.18 -6.56
N PHE A 200 11.94 4.42 -5.90
CA PHE A 200 10.71 4.95 -5.30
C PHE A 200 11.03 6.05 -4.29
N ALA A 201 10.42 7.23 -4.46
CA ALA A 201 10.71 8.46 -3.72
C ALA A 201 12.20 8.88 -3.74
N GLY A 202 13.02 8.27 -4.61
CA GLY A 202 14.46 8.51 -4.69
C GLY A 202 14.77 9.95 -5.06
N ARG A 203 14.06 10.47 -6.07
CA ARG A 203 14.16 11.87 -6.44
C ARG A 203 13.83 12.80 -5.27
N MET A 204 12.65 12.67 -4.65
CA MET A 204 12.26 13.50 -3.51
C MET A 204 13.30 13.44 -2.38
N ALA A 205 13.83 12.25 -2.07
CA ALA A 205 14.89 12.08 -1.10
C ALA A 205 16.19 12.82 -1.49
N TYR A 206 16.57 12.81 -2.77
CA TYR A 206 17.70 13.57 -3.30
C TYR A 206 17.48 15.09 -3.17
N GLU A 207 16.28 15.57 -3.53
CA GLU A 207 15.95 17.00 -3.45
C GLU A 207 15.98 17.50 -2.01
N LEU A 208 15.44 16.70 -1.07
CA LEU A 208 15.43 17.02 0.35
C LEU A 208 16.82 17.01 0.95
N ALA A 209 17.63 15.99 0.66
CA ALA A 209 19.00 15.89 1.18
C ALA A 209 19.86 17.07 0.68
N SER A 210 19.69 17.44 -0.59
CA SER A 210 20.36 18.59 -1.19
C SER A 210 19.88 19.91 -0.58
N SER A 211 18.58 20.05 -0.36
CA SER A 211 17.99 21.26 0.23
C SER A 211 18.35 21.44 1.71
N TYR A 212 18.52 20.34 2.43
CA TYR A 212 18.95 20.32 3.83
C TYR A 212 20.40 20.84 3.97
N ARG A 213 21.31 20.40 3.08
CA ARG A 213 22.73 20.80 3.09
C ARG A 213 23.02 22.11 2.37
N TRP A 214 22.02 22.71 1.74
CA TRP A 214 22.17 23.83 0.80
C TRP A 214 23.10 24.94 1.28
N ASN A 215 22.94 25.40 2.53
CA ASN A 215 23.71 26.52 3.07
C ASN A 215 25.22 26.23 3.18
N GLY A 216 25.62 24.96 3.31
CA GLY A 216 27.01 24.54 3.41
C GLY A 216 27.66 24.18 2.06
N MET A 217 26.95 24.30 0.94
CA MET A 217 27.46 23.91 -0.38
C MET A 217 28.18 25.06 -1.11
N PRO A 218 29.24 24.76 -1.88
CA PRO A 218 29.83 25.70 -2.84
C PRO A 218 28.82 26.17 -3.88
N ASN A 219 28.95 27.43 -4.34
CA ASN A 219 28.01 28.03 -5.30
C ASN A 219 27.96 27.30 -6.65
N GLU A 220 29.09 26.76 -7.10
CA GLU A 220 29.16 25.95 -8.33
C GLU A 220 28.29 24.69 -8.21
N LEU A 221 28.36 24.01 -7.06
CA LEU A 221 27.57 22.82 -6.78
C LEU A 221 26.08 23.16 -6.64
N LYS A 222 25.73 24.29 -5.99
CA LYS A 222 24.34 24.80 -5.95
C LYS A 222 23.77 25.03 -7.35
N GLY A 223 24.58 25.57 -8.26
CA GLY A 223 24.20 25.79 -9.66
C GLY A 223 23.86 24.48 -10.38
N VAL A 224 24.69 23.45 -10.21
CA VAL A 224 24.46 22.11 -10.77
C VAL A 224 23.17 21.49 -10.24
N ILE A 225 23.00 21.47 -8.92
CA ILE A 225 21.82 20.89 -8.28
C ILE A 225 20.55 21.66 -8.69
N ALA A 226 20.56 22.99 -8.67
CA ALA A 226 19.43 23.78 -9.16
C ALA A 226 19.13 23.54 -10.65
N GLY A 227 20.15 23.18 -11.45
CA GLY A 227 19.99 22.69 -12.81
C GLY A 227 19.15 21.42 -12.86
N GLN A 228 19.58 20.40 -12.11
CA GLN A 228 18.95 19.08 -12.02
C GLN A 228 17.52 19.16 -11.47
N LEU A 229 17.33 19.86 -10.35
CA LEU A 229 16.03 20.03 -9.69
C LEU A 229 14.98 20.70 -10.58
N ALA A 230 15.41 21.62 -11.45
CA ALA A 230 14.50 22.32 -12.36
C ALA A 230 14.18 21.54 -13.65
N GLY A 231 15.01 20.56 -14.01
CA GLY A 231 14.95 19.88 -15.30
C GLY A 231 14.23 18.54 -15.29
N GLY A 232 14.06 17.88 -14.14
CA GLY A 232 13.46 16.55 -14.13
C GLY A 232 11.92 16.56 -14.25
N GLU A 233 11.38 15.50 -14.84
CA GLU A 233 9.93 15.23 -14.92
C GLU A 233 9.42 14.53 -13.64
N GLY A 234 8.43 15.11 -12.95
CA GLY A 234 7.85 14.53 -11.73
C GLY A 234 7.48 15.53 -10.63
N PRO A 235 6.86 15.06 -9.53
CA PRO A 235 6.52 15.92 -8.40
C PRO A 235 7.79 16.41 -7.69
N VAL A 236 8.08 17.70 -7.85
CA VAL A 236 9.19 18.39 -7.18
C VAL A 236 8.77 18.76 -5.75
N SER A 237 9.68 18.52 -4.81
CA SER A 237 9.57 18.94 -3.41
C SER A 237 9.47 20.46 -3.28
N LEU A 238 8.77 20.94 -2.25
CA LEU A 238 8.65 22.38 -1.95
C LEU A 238 10.03 22.99 -1.65
N SER A 239 10.87 22.29 -0.91
CA SER A 239 12.25 22.69 -0.62
C SER A 239 13.10 22.74 -1.90
N GLY A 240 12.99 21.75 -2.79
CA GLY A 240 13.67 21.76 -4.08
C GLY A 240 13.25 22.95 -4.95
N LEU A 241 11.96 23.22 -5.07
CA LEU A 241 11.43 24.40 -5.79
C LEU A 241 11.94 25.71 -5.17
N TRP A 242 11.97 25.79 -3.84
CA TRP A 242 12.53 26.95 -3.15
C TRP A 242 14.01 27.16 -3.50
N ARG A 243 14.84 26.11 -3.49
CA ARG A 243 16.27 26.20 -3.82
C ARG A 243 16.52 26.59 -5.28
N VAL A 244 15.71 26.09 -6.21
CA VAL A 244 15.78 26.52 -7.62
C VAL A 244 15.48 28.01 -7.76
N ALA A 245 14.39 28.49 -7.14
CA ALA A 245 14.01 29.89 -7.17
C ALA A 245 15.06 30.80 -6.53
N GLU A 246 15.60 30.39 -5.37
CA GLU A 246 16.66 31.09 -4.64
C GLU A 246 17.95 31.20 -5.48
N GLN A 247 18.37 30.12 -6.13
CA GLN A 247 19.61 30.10 -6.92
C GLN A 247 19.50 30.92 -8.21
N ARG A 248 18.37 30.80 -8.92
CA ARG A 248 18.17 31.42 -10.23
C ARG A 248 17.67 32.86 -10.14
N LYS A 249 17.10 33.24 -8.99
CA LYS A 249 16.45 34.54 -8.76
C LYS A 249 15.45 34.90 -9.87
N ASN A 250 14.73 33.90 -10.37
CA ASN A 250 13.82 34.02 -11.51
C ASN A 250 12.37 34.01 -11.04
N ASN A 251 11.60 35.03 -11.46
CA ASN A 251 10.19 35.18 -11.12
C ASN A 251 9.34 33.96 -11.52
N ALA A 252 9.64 33.30 -12.63
CA ALA A 252 8.91 32.13 -13.08
C ALA A 252 9.03 30.95 -12.09
N ASP A 253 10.18 30.80 -11.44
CA ASP A 253 10.42 29.70 -10.49
C ASP A 253 9.72 29.97 -9.15
N TYR A 254 9.68 31.23 -8.69
CA TYR A 254 8.87 31.63 -7.53
C TYR A 254 7.36 31.39 -7.76
N LEU A 255 6.88 31.61 -8.98
CA LEU A 255 5.47 31.38 -9.32
C LEU A 255 5.10 29.89 -9.31
N LYS A 256 6.02 29.01 -9.76
CA LYS A 256 5.83 27.56 -9.64
C LYS A 256 5.74 27.13 -8.17
N LEU A 257 6.59 27.68 -7.31
CA LEU A 257 6.52 27.44 -5.86
C LEU A 257 5.19 27.91 -5.26
N LEU A 258 4.72 29.11 -5.61
CA LEU A 258 3.44 29.64 -5.14
C LEU A 258 2.25 28.79 -5.59
N ALA A 259 2.23 28.39 -6.86
CA ALA A 259 1.21 27.51 -7.41
C ALA A 259 1.15 26.18 -6.63
N ARG A 260 2.32 25.61 -6.29
CA ARG A 260 2.42 24.39 -5.48
C ARG A 260 1.89 24.57 -4.05
N LEU A 261 2.20 25.70 -3.40
CA LEU A 261 1.70 26.03 -2.06
C LEU A 261 0.20 26.26 -2.02
N GLU A 262 -0.39 26.79 -3.09
CA GLU A 262 -1.83 27.00 -3.22
C GLU A 262 -2.60 25.76 -3.69
N GLY A 263 -1.90 24.68 -4.06
CA GLY A 263 -2.51 23.48 -4.62
C GLY A 263 -3.15 23.71 -6.01
N LYS A 264 -2.67 24.70 -6.76
CA LYS A 264 -3.22 25.10 -8.07
C LYS A 264 -2.17 24.97 -9.18
N ALA A 265 -2.62 24.80 -10.43
CA ALA A 265 -1.75 24.99 -11.59
C ALA A 265 -1.33 26.47 -11.70
N PRO A 266 -0.07 26.78 -12.07
CA PRO A 266 0.40 28.15 -12.20
C PRO A 266 -0.43 28.91 -13.25
N ASN A 267 -1.20 29.91 -12.82
CA ASN A 267 -2.07 30.70 -13.70
C ASN A 267 -1.28 31.87 -14.32
N PRO A 268 -1.16 31.95 -15.66
CA PRO A 268 -0.45 33.01 -16.39
C PRO A 268 -0.96 34.43 -16.12
N ASP A 269 -2.23 34.63 -15.75
CA ASP A 269 -2.79 35.98 -15.53
C ASP A 269 -2.54 36.51 -14.10
N VAL A 270 -2.32 35.60 -13.16
CA VAL A 270 -1.80 35.93 -11.82
C VAL A 270 -0.34 36.37 -11.90
N VAL A 271 0.41 35.90 -12.92
CA VAL A 271 1.79 36.35 -13.23
C VAL A 271 1.82 37.83 -13.58
N LYS A 272 0.92 38.32 -14.44
CA LYS A 272 0.86 39.75 -14.78
C LYS A 272 0.42 40.60 -13.60
N THR A 273 -0.55 40.14 -12.82
CA THR A 273 -1.16 40.93 -11.74
C THR A 273 -0.31 40.95 -10.47
N GLY A 274 0.35 39.84 -10.12
CA GLY A 274 1.29 39.75 -8.99
C GLY A 274 2.59 40.53 -9.22
N ILE A 275 3.08 40.60 -10.45
CA ILE A 275 4.26 41.42 -10.82
C ILE A 275 3.94 42.93 -10.72
N VAL A 276 2.71 43.33 -11.04
CA VAL A 276 2.27 44.73 -10.94
C VAL A 276 2.02 45.14 -9.49
N LEU A 277 1.39 44.28 -8.68
CA LEU A 277 1.16 44.53 -7.25
C LEU A 277 2.44 44.50 -6.41
N ALA A 278 3.38 43.58 -6.69
CA ALA A 278 4.66 43.50 -5.98
C ALA A 278 5.59 44.69 -6.29
N LYS A 279 5.54 45.24 -7.51
CA LYS A 279 6.24 46.49 -7.86
C LYS A 279 5.60 47.73 -7.22
N ALA A 280 4.29 47.71 -7.00
CA ALA A 280 3.54 48.85 -6.47
C ALA A 280 3.61 48.97 -4.94
N THR A 281 3.75 47.87 -4.19
CA THR A 281 3.67 47.89 -2.71
C THR A 281 5.01 47.96 -1.99
N ASN A 282 6.14 47.53 -2.57
CA ASN A 282 7.46 47.80 -1.98
C ASN A 282 8.63 47.70 -2.99
N PRO A 283 9.04 48.81 -3.65
CA PRO A 283 10.12 48.82 -4.63
C PRO A 283 11.49 48.41 -4.06
N LYS A 284 11.67 48.48 -2.73
CA LYS A 284 12.93 48.18 -2.04
C LYS A 284 13.08 46.70 -1.65
N ALA A 285 12.00 45.92 -1.60
CA ALA A 285 12.05 44.48 -1.29
C ALA A 285 12.65 43.62 -2.41
N PHE A 286 12.87 44.20 -3.59
CA PHE A 286 13.47 43.55 -4.76
C PHE A 286 14.70 44.29 -5.32
N ALA A 287 15.27 45.24 -4.58
CA ALA A 287 16.70 45.52 -4.73
C ALA A 287 17.46 44.27 -4.25
N PRO A 288 18.57 43.87 -4.88
CA PRO A 288 19.18 42.57 -4.62
C PRO A 288 19.46 42.44 -3.12
N VAL A 289 18.72 41.55 -2.46
CA VAL A 289 18.95 41.20 -1.06
C VAL A 289 20.31 40.52 -1.03
N ALA A 290 21.33 41.34 -0.82
CA ALA A 290 22.72 40.95 -0.76
C ALA A 290 23.08 40.33 0.60
N ASN A 291 22.17 40.33 1.58
CA ASN A 291 22.43 39.81 2.92
C ASN A 291 21.25 38.97 3.40
N GLY A 292 21.43 37.65 3.40
CA GLY A 292 20.38 36.67 3.70
C GLY A 292 19.87 36.73 5.14
N ASN A 293 18.75 37.43 5.35
CA ASN A 293 17.99 37.38 6.60
C ASN A 293 16.68 36.61 6.43
N ALA A 294 16.60 35.42 7.06
CA ALA A 294 15.45 34.52 7.01
C ALA A 294 14.16 35.11 7.60
N LEU A 295 14.24 36.15 8.45
CA LEU A 295 13.09 36.82 9.05
C LEU A 295 12.21 37.57 8.02
N GLU A 296 12.83 38.10 6.96
CA GLU A 296 12.11 38.82 5.89
C GLU A 296 11.35 37.86 4.99
N VAL A 297 11.84 36.63 4.82
CA VAL A 297 11.18 35.58 4.01
C VAL A 297 9.93 35.03 4.72
N THR A 298 9.97 34.85 6.04
CA THR A 298 8.78 34.48 6.83
C THR A 298 7.71 35.57 6.77
N ASN A 299 8.13 36.85 6.78
CA ASN A 299 7.22 37.98 6.55
C ASN A 299 6.69 38.02 5.12
N VAL A 300 7.49 37.70 4.10
CA VAL A 300 7.03 37.61 2.71
C VAL A 300 6.04 36.44 2.53
N LEU A 301 6.31 35.27 3.10
CA LEU A 301 5.38 34.13 3.07
C LEU A 301 4.10 34.41 3.87
N HIS A 302 4.20 35.10 5.01
CA HIS A 302 3.04 35.53 5.80
C HIS A 302 2.23 36.65 5.09
N GLN A 303 2.89 37.58 4.40
CA GLN A 303 2.23 38.61 3.61
C GLN A 303 1.59 38.04 2.35
N ILE A 304 2.23 37.07 1.69
CA ILE A 304 1.64 36.33 0.56
C ILE A 304 0.41 35.55 1.02
N ARG A 305 0.45 34.92 2.20
CA ARG A 305 -0.71 34.25 2.83
C ARG A 305 -1.83 35.25 3.16
N LEU A 306 -1.50 36.45 3.63
CA LEU A 306 -2.50 37.52 3.87
C LEU A 306 -3.12 38.03 2.55
N VAL A 307 -2.32 38.22 1.50
CA VAL A 307 -2.79 38.68 0.19
C VAL A 307 -3.68 37.63 -0.49
N SER A 308 -3.36 36.34 -0.41
CA SER A 308 -4.21 35.26 -0.93
C SER A 308 -5.53 35.12 -0.15
N THR A 309 -5.51 35.41 1.15
CA THR A 309 -6.73 35.46 2.00
C THR A 309 -7.62 36.67 1.66
N ILE A 310 -7.02 37.82 1.31
CA ILE A 310 -7.74 39.02 0.86
C ILE A 310 -8.33 38.81 -0.54
N GLY A 311 -7.57 38.22 -1.47
CA GLY A 311 -8.05 37.85 -2.82
C GLY A 311 -9.20 36.84 -2.81
N SER A 312 -9.20 35.91 -1.86
CA SER A 312 -10.30 34.97 -1.60
C SER A 312 -11.56 35.67 -1.07
N LYS A 313 -11.40 36.69 -0.22
CA LYS A 313 -12.53 37.49 0.30
C LYS A 313 -13.11 38.41 -0.78
N THR A 314 -12.29 39.07 -1.60
CA THR A 314 -12.78 39.94 -2.68
C THR A 314 -13.48 39.18 -3.82
N ASN A 315 -13.05 37.96 -4.13
CA ASN A 315 -13.80 37.10 -5.06
C ASN A 315 -15.13 36.60 -4.48
N LYS A 316 -15.26 36.45 -3.15
CA LYS A 316 -16.54 36.13 -2.51
C LYS A 316 -17.49 37.33 -2.40
N THR A 317 -16.99 38.56 -2.26
CA THR A 317 -17.84 39.76 -2.32
C THR A 317 -18.33 40.04 -3.74
N ASN A 318 -17.47 39.91 -4.76
CA ASN A 318 -17.88 40.12 -6.16
C ASN A 318 -18.85 39.05 -6.69
N ALA A 319 -18.87 37.85 -6.09
CA ALA A 319 -19.85 36.80 -6.40
C ALA A 319 -21.21 37.00 -5.71
N LYS A 320 -21.27 37.82 -4.64
CA LYS A 320 -22.53 38.18 -3.96
C LYS A 320 -23.22 39.41 -4.55
N GLU A 321 -22.52 40.24 -5.32
CA GLU A 321 -23.09 41.40 -6.03
C GLU A 321 -23.59 41.06 -7.45
N LYS A 322 -23.54 39.79 -7.86
CA LYS A 322 -24.07 39.29 -9.15
C LYS A 322 -25.16 38.22 -8.99
N LYS A 323 -25.95 38.28 -7.92
CA LYS A 323 -27.22 37.55 -7.80
C LYS A 323 -28.31 38.50 -7.36
#